data_AF-A0A143YK00-F1
#
_entry.id   AF-A0A143YK00-F1
#
_cell.length_a   1.000
_cell.length_b   1.000
_cell.length_c   1.000
_cell.angle_alpha   90.00
_cell.angle_beta   90.00
_cell.angle_gamma   90.00
#
_symmetry.space_group_name_H-M   'P 1'
#
loop_
_entity.id
_entity.type
_entity.pdbx_description
1 polymer ?
#
loop_
_entity_poly.entity_id
_entity_poly.type
_entity_poly.pdbx_seq_one_letter_code
_entity_poly.pdbx_strand_id
1 'polypeptide(L)'
;MDNGIGVQMMGVFSTAPAIRHTASNIFGEAMGTGVLVFCVLSHSKVEFVPGLQPAIVGMLIIIIVLSLGGTTGAALNPARDLAPRIAHAILPIPNKGNSDWGYAWIPVFAPILGGLVAAGIFIVLP
;
A
#
# COMPACT_ATOMS: atom_id res chain seq x y z
N MET A 1 4.41 23.93 -14.57
CA MET A 1 3.80 24.14 -13.24
C MET A 1 2.35 23.75 -13.40
N ASP A 2 1.97 22.55 -12.95
CA ASP A 2 0.55 22.21 -12.90
C ASP A 2 -0.08 22.93 -11.70
N ASN A 3 -1.35 23.34 -11.83
CA ASN A 3 -2.00 24.23 -10.89
C ASN A 3 -2.41 23.54 -9.56
N GLY A 4 -1.79 22.43 -9.17
CA GLY A 4 -2.08 21.69 -7.92
C GLY A 4 -3.41 20.93 -7.93
N ILE A 5 -4.31 21.21 -8.87
CA ILE A 5 -5.59 20.54 -9.09
C ILE A 5 -5.44 19.20 -9.83
N GLY A 6 -4.45 19.05 -10.71
CA GLY A 6 -4.20 17.81 -11.46
C GLY A 6 -3.61 16.69 -10.61
N VAL A 7 -2.76 17.03 -9.64
CA VAL A 7 -2.17 16.05 -8.69
C VAL A 7 -3.22 15.43 -7.76
N GLN A 8 -4.32 16.14 -7.50
CA GLN A 8 -5.35 15.71 -6.54
C GLN A 8 -6.21 14.54 -7.05
N MET A 9 -6.43 14.40 -8.37
CA MET A 9 -7.31 13.34 -8.88
C MET A 9 -6.68 11.95 -8.80
N MET A 10 -5.38 11.81 -9.10
CA MET A 10 -4.70 10.53 -8.99
C MET A 10 -4.72 9.98 -7.56
N GLY A 11 -4.52 10.85 -6.56
CA GLY A 11 -4.45 10.48 -5.14
C GLY A 11 -5.71 9.79 -4.61
N VAL A 12 -6.84 9.95 -5.29
CA VAL A 12 -8.09 9.24 -4.99
C VAL A 12 -8.01 7.76 -5.37
N PHE A 13 -7.27 7.44 -6.44
CA PHE A 13 -7.22 6.12 -7.05
C PHE A 13 -5.95 5.36 -6.66
N SER A 14 -4.80 6.02 -6.71
CA SER A 14 -3.48 5.46 -6.47
C SER A 14 -2.69 6.32 -5.50
N THR A 15 -1.60 5.75 -4.98
CA THR A 15 -0.77 6.42 -3.99
C THR A 15 0.24 7.37 -4.63
N ALA A 16 0.58 8.41 -3.88
CA ALA A 16 1.64 9.34 -4.21
C ALA A 16 2.38 9.70 -2.91
N PRO A 17 3.71 9.91 -2.97
CA PRO A 17 4.48 10.21 -1.78
C PRO A 17 4.21 11.65 -1.33
N ALA A 18 4.10 11.87 -0.01
CA ALA A 18 4.07 13.21 0.57
C ALA A 18 5.41 13.94 0.32
N ILE A 19 6.52 13.21 0.44
CA ILE A 19 7.87 13.67 0.10
C ILE A 19 8.56 12.60 -0.74
N ARG A 20 9.11 12.98 -1.90
CA ARG A 20 9.82 12.07 -2.80
C ARG A 20 11.20 11.73 -2.27
N HIS A 21 11.28 10.70 -1.43
CA HIS A 21 12.53 10.13 -0.95
C HIS A 21 12.51 8.60 -1.08
N THR A 22 13.11 8.09 -2.15
CA THR A 22 13.00 6.68 -2.58
C THR A 22 13.27 5.67 -1.47
N ALA A 23 14.36 5.83 -0.71
CA ALA A 23 14.72 4.89 0.34
C ALA A 23 13.69 4.85 1.48
N SER A 24 13.20 6.03 1.89
CA SER A 24 12.19 6.12 2.97
C SER A 24 10.84 5.57 2.50
N ASN A 25 10.47 5.83 1.25
CA ASN A 25 9.21 5.37 0.68
C ASN A 25 9.18 3.85 0.49
N ILE A 26 10.29 3.25 0.04
CA ILE A 26 10.44 1.79 -0.01
C ILE A 26 10.35 1.19 1.40
N PHE A 27 11.07 1.78 2.37
CA PHE A 27 11.03 1.30 3.75
C PHE A 27 9.63 1.36 4.35
N GLY A 28 8.91 2.48 4.18
CA GLY A 28 7.55 2.66 4.70
C GLY A 28 6.55 1.66 4.11
N GLU A 29 6.54 1.48 2.79
CA GLU A 29 5.67 0.51 2.13
C GLU A 29 6.03 -0.94 2.51
N ALA A 30 7.32 -1.29 2.53
CA ALA A 30 7.76 -2.62 2.91
C ALA A 30 7.43 -2.94 4.38
N MET A 31 7.60 -1.97 5.29
CA MET A 31 7.26 -2.12 6.70
C MET A 31 5.75 -2.27 6.89
N GLY A 32 4.95 -1.41 6.26
CA GLY A 32 3.49 -1.48 6.32
C GLY A 32 2.95 -2.82 5.79
N THR A 33 3.39 -3.26 4.62
CA THR A 33 2.99 -4.58 4.07
C THR A 33 3.54 -5.72 4.91
N GLY A 34 4.75 -5.60 5.43
CA GLY A 34 5.35 -6.63 6.29
C GLY A 34 4.52 -6.87 7.55
N VAL A 35 4.11 -5.80 8.24
CA VAL A 35 3.20 -5.90 9.40
C VAL A 35 1.85 -6.51 8.99
N LEU A 36 1.26 -6.05 7.88
CA LEU A 36 0.00 -6.60 7.38
C LEU A 36 0.10 -8.11 7.14
N VAL A 37 1.09 -8.56 6.38
CA VAL A 37 1.27 -9.97 6.01
C VAL A 37 1.60 -10.83 7.23
N PHE A 38 2.50 -10.38 8.10
CA PHE A 38 2.86 -11.11 9.31
C PHE A 38 1.65 -11.34 10.23
N CYS A 39 0.87 -10.28 10.48
CA CYS A 39 -0.34 -10.37 11.29
C CYS A 39 -1.39 -11.25 10.61
N VAL A 40 -1.62 -11.10 9.29
CA VAL A 40 -2.56 -11.96 8.54
C VAL A 40 -2.17 -13.43 8.64
N LEU A 41 -0.89 -13.79 8.44
CA LEU A 41 -0.39 -15.15 8.60
C LEU A 41 -0.55 -15.67 10.03
N SER A 42 -0.35 -14.82 11.04
CA SER A 42 -0.53 -15.21 12.45
C SER A 42 -1.95 -15.66 12.79
N HIS A 43 -2.96 -15.25 12.02
CA HIS A 43 -4.32 -15.77 12.19
C HIS A 43 -4.42 -17.28 11.94
N SER A 44 -3.48 -17.88 11.17
CA SER A 44 -3.45 -19.34 10.97
C SER A 44 -3.08 -20.14 12.22
N LYS A 45 -2.48 -19.49 13.23
CA LYS A 45 -2.11 -20.09 14.53
C LYS A 45 -3.18 -19.88 15.63
N VAL A 46 -4.33 -19.27 15.33
CA VAL A 46 -5.36 -18.90 16.31
C VAL A 46 -6.75 -19.26 15.80
N GLU A 47 -7.61 -19.79 16.67
CA GLU A 47 -9.03 -20.00 16.34
C GLU A 47 -9.83 -18.70 16.54
N PHE A 48 -10.55 -18.29 15.49
CA PHE A 48 -11.42 -17.12 15.53
C PHE A 48 -12.88 -17.51 15.60
N VAL A 49 -13.68 -16.65 16.22
CA VAL A 49 -15.14 -16.69 16.08
C VAL A 49 -15.49 -16.57 14.58
N PRO A 50 -16.32 -17.47 14.03
CA PRO A 50 -16.71 -17.42 12.62
C PRO A 50 -17.22 -16.04 12.21
N GLY A 51 -16.67 -15.49 11.13
CA GLY A 51 -17.06 -14.18 10.59
C GLY A 51 -16.34 -12.96 11.20
N LEU A 52 -15.58 -13.11 12.29
CA LEU A 52 -14.88 -11.98 12.92
C LEU A 52 -13.56 -11.61 12.21
N GLN A 53 -12.94 -12.57 11.52
CA GLN A 53 -11.63 -12.39 10.89
C GLN A 53 -11.56 -11.20 9.90
N PRO A 54 -12.54 -10.98 8.99
CA PRO A 54 -12.51 -9.81 8.10
C PRO A 54 -12.54 -8.47 8.85
N ALA A 55 -13.28 -8.38 9.97
CA ALA A 55 -13.35 -7.17 10.78
C ALA A 55 -12.00 -6.87 11.46
N ILE A 56 -11.31 -7.91 11.95
CA ILE A 56 -9.97 -7.80 12.54
C ILE A 56 -8.95 -7.34 11.49
N VAL A 57 -8.97 -7.94 10.30
CA VAL A 57 -8.10 -7.52 9.19
C VAL A 57 -8.40 -6.08 8.77
N GLY A 58 -9.67 -5.68 8.72
CA GLY A 58 -10.05 -4.29 8.46
C GLY A 58 -9.51 -3.32 9.51
N MET A 59 -9.63 -3.66 10.80
CA MET A 59 -9.07 -2.88 11.90
C MET A 59 -7.54 -2.78 11.84
N LEU A 60 -6.87 -3.88 11.50
CA LEU A 60 -5.42 -3.91 11.27
C LEU A 60 -5.01 -2.92 10.17
N ILE A 61 -5.71 -2.92 9.04
CA ILE A 61 -5.45 -1.99 7.94
C ILE A 61 -5.64 -0.54 8.40
N ILE A 62 -6.70 -0.23 9.16
CA ILE A 62 -6.92 1.11 9.73
C ILE A 62 -5.73 1.54 10.58
N ILE A 63 -5.27 0.69 11.50
CA ILE A 63 -4.13 0.98 12.37
C ILE A 63 -2.87 1.25 11.56
N ILE A 64 -2.59 0.44 10.55
CA ILE A 64 -1.41 0.60 9.67
C ILE A 64 -1.50 1.93 8.90
N VAL A 65 -2.66 2.26 8.32
CA VAL A 65 -2.82 3.51 7.56
C VAL A 65 -2.65 4.73 8.46
N LEU A 66 -3.23 4.71 9.67
CA LEU A 66 -3.11 5.83 10.62
C LEU A 66 -1.69 6.01 11.17
N SER A 67 -0.93 4.92 11.33
CA SER A 67 0.42 4.97 11.94
C SER A 67 1.55 5.10 10.92
N LEU A 68 1.44 4.45 9.76
CA LEU A 68 2.51 4.32 8.75
C LEU A 68 2.14 4.93 7.39
N GLY A 69 0.88 5.31 7.16
CA GLY A 69 0.43 5.76 5.84
C GLY A 69 0.78 7.20 5.47
N GLY A 70 1.21 8.03 6.42
CA GLY A 70 1.39 9.48 6.17
C GLY A 70 2.45 9.83 5.11
N THR A 71 3.47 9.00 4.92
CA THR A 71 4.58 9.30 3.99
C THR A 71 4.30 8.90 2.56
N THR A 72 3.57 7.80 2.34
CA THR A 72 3.38 7.19 1.02
C THR A 72 1.92 7.01 0.62
N GLY A 73 0.97 7.21 1.53
CA GLY A 73 -0.45 6.89 1.31
C GLY A 73 -0.81 5.43 1.62
N ALA A 74 0.13 4.63 2.15
CA ALA A 74 -0.03 3.20 2.47
C ALA A 74 -0.63 2.39 1.31
N ALA A 75 0.16 2.15 0.27
CA ALA A 75 -0.29 1.32 -0.85
C ALA A 75 -0.54 -0.12 -0.38
N LEU A 76 0.39 -0.70 0.39
CA LEU A 76 0.31 -2.02 1.01
C LEU A 76 0.17 -3.23 0.06
N ASN A 77 -0.31 -3.02 -1.16
CA ASN A 77 -0.72 -4.02 -2.13
C ASN A 77 -0.46 -3.49 -3.56
N PRO A 78 0.33 -4.21 -4.37
CA PRO A 78 0.64 -3.82 -5.76
C PRO A 78 -0.60 -3.58 -6.62
N ALA A 79 -1.63 -4.42 -6.50
CA ALA A 79 -2.85 -4.31 -7.30
C ALA A 79 -3.70 -3.08 -6.89
N ARG A 80 -3.69 -2.72 -5.59
CA ARG A 80 -4.39 -1.53 -5.06
C ARG A 80 -3.84 -0.24 -5.63
N ASP A 81 -2.57 -0.22 -6.04
CA ASP A 81 -1.96 0.96 -6.64
C ASP A 81 -1.92 0.89 -8.17
N LEU A 82 -1.43 -0.21 -8.74
CA LEU A 82 -1.10 -0.31 -10.15
C LEU A 82 -2.35 -0.37 -11.04
N ALA A 83 -3.38 -1.12 -10.64
CA ALA A 83 -4.58 -1.24 -11.47
C ALA A 83 -5.32 0.11 -11.59
N PRO A 84 -5.58 0.86 -10.49
CA PRO A 84 -6.16 2.20 -10.60
C PRO A 84 -5.24 3.18 -11.35
N ARG A 85 -3.92 3.02 -11.28
CA ARG A 85 -2.96 3.87 -12.01
C ARG A 85 -3.03 3.63 -13.52
N ILE A 86 -3.13 2.36 -13.94
CA ILE A 86 -3.34 2.00 -15.34
C ILE A 86 -4.68 2.58 -15.83
N ALA A 87 -5.76 2.42 -15.05
CA ALA A 87 -7.06 3.00 -15.36
C ALA A 87 -6.98 4.53 -15.50
N HIS A 88 -6.32 5.20 -14.55
CA HIS A 88 -6.05 6.63 -14.60
C HIS A 88 -5.29 7.04 -15.86
N ALA A 89 -4.33 6.23 -16.32
CA ALA A 89 -3.57 6.53 -17.53
C ALA A 89 -4.40 6.40 -18.81
N ILE A 90 -5.23 5.36 -18.93
CA ILE A 90 -5.97 5.05 -20.17
C ILE A 90 -7.30 5.79 -20.31
N LEU A 91 -8.01 6.04 -19.20
CA LEU A 91 -9.36 6.59 -19.27
C LEU A 91 -9.34 8.08 -19.60
N PRO A 92 -10.28 8.57 -20.45
CA PRO A 92 -10.36 9.99 -20.81
C PRO A 92 -11.03 10.79 -19.69
N ILE A 93 -10.29 11.03 -18.60
CA ILE A 93 -10.75 11.81 -17.44
C ILE A 93 -10.33 13.28 -17.65
N PRO A 94 -11.28 14.24 -17.70
CA PRO A 94 -10.95 15.66 -17.83
C PRO A 94 -10.05 16.14 -16.69
N ASN A 95 -9.00 16.91 -17.01
CA ASN A 95 -8.10 17.53 -16.02
C ASN A 95 -7.34 16.55 -15.09
N LYS A 96 -7.21 15.27 -15.45
CA LYS A 96 -6.63 14.21 -14.59
C LYS A 96 -5.13 14.34 -14.27
N GLY A 97 -4.38 15.10 -15.07
CA GLY A 97 -2.93 15.24 -14.88
C GLY A 97 -2.09 14.00 -15.29
N ASN A 98 -0.84 13.96 -14.82
CA ASN A 98 0.10 12.85 -15.07
C ASN A 98 -0.24 11.65 -14.15
N SER A 99 0.14 10.42 -14.51
CA SER A 99 -0.08 9.19 -13.71
C SER A 99 1.11 8.79 -12.81
N ASP A 100 2.14 9.64 -12.72
CA ASP A 100 3.33 9.48 -11.85
C ASP A 100 4.05 8.13 -12.00
N TRP A 101 4.30 7.72 -13.24
CA TRP A 101 5.00 6.47 -13.56
C TRP A 101 6.40 6.36 -12.96
N GLY A 102 7.07 7.48 -12.69
CA GLY A 102 8.36 7.50 -12.01
C GLY A 102 8.32 6.98 -10.56
N TYR A 103 7.15 7.04 -9.91
CA TYR A 103 6.93 6.48 -8.57
C TYR A 103 6.27 5.10 -8.58
N ALA A 104 5.51 4.78 -9.62
CA ALA A 104 4.61 3.62 -9.72
C ALA A 104 5.23 2.25 -9.38
N TRP A 105 6.54 2.10 -9.55
CA TRP A 105 7.24 0.85 -9.24
C TRP A 105 7.45 0.62 -7.73
N ILE A 106 7.50 1.68 -6.92
CA ILE A 106 7.67 1.59 -5.46
C ILE A 106 6.49 0.88 -4.79
N PRO A 107 5.22 1.28 -4.98
CA PRO A 107 4.06 0.59 -4.41
C PRO A 107 3.81 -0.81 -5.01
N VAL A 108 4.63 -1.26 -5.96
CA VAL A 108 4.66 -2.65 -6.45
C VAL A 108 5.78 -3.42 -5.77
N PHE A 109 7.02 -2.94 -5.90
CA PHE A 109 8.20 -3.63 -5.41
C PHE A 109 8.26 -3.69 -3.89
N ALA A 110 8.02 -2.57 -3.19
CA ALA A 110 8.20 -2.50 -1.75
C ALA A 110 7.19 -3.37 -0.99
N PRO A 111 5.89 -3.40 -1.35
CA PRO A 111 4.95 -4.35 -0.75
C PRO A 111 5.33 -5.82 -0.96
N ILE A 112 5.77 -6.20 -2.15
CA ILE A 112 6.23 -7.57 -2.43
C ILE A 112 7.41 -7.92 -1.53
N LEU A 113 8.40 -7.04 -1.45
CA LEU A 113 9.57 -7.21 -0.58
C LEU A 113 9.15 -7.38 0.89
N GLY A 114 8.30 -6.49 1.40
CA GLY A 114 7.80 -6.53 2.76
C GLY A 114 7.03 -7.82 3.08
N GLY A 115 6.15 -8.23 2.18
CA GLY A 115 5.39 -9.47 2.33
C GLY A 115 6.26 -10.73 2.32
N LEU A 116 7.26 -10.81 1.45
CA LEU A 116 8.21 -11.93 1.40
C LEU A 116 9.05 -12.01 2.67
N VAL A 117 9.57 -10.88 3.15
CA VAL A 117 10.34 -10.82 4.41
C VAL A 117 9.48 -11.24 5.59
N ALA A 118 8.27 -10.72 5.71
CA ALA A 118 7.33 -11.08 6.76
C ALA A 118 6.97 -12.58 6.75
N ALA A 119 6.68 -13.15 5.58
CA ALA A 119 6.42 -14.57 5.44
C ALA A 119 7.64 -15.42 5.83
N GLY A 120 8.85 -15.01 5.41
CA GLY A 120 10.09 -15.67 5.81
C GLY A 120 10.31 -15.66 7.32
N ILE A 121 10.10 -14.50 7.97
CA ILE A 121 10.16 -14.38 9.44
C ILE A 121 9.13 -15.30 10.10
N PHE A 122 7.88 -15.29 9.62
CA PHE A 122 6.80 -16.11 10.18
C PHE A 122 7.10 -17.61 10.14
N ILE A 123 7.75 -18.11 9.08
CA ILE A 123 8.14 -19.51 8.95
C ILE A 123 9.26 -19.89 9.93
N VAL A 124 10.20 -18.98 10.18
CA VAL A 124 11.34 -19.23 11.08
C VAL A 124 10.96 -19.07 12.55
N LEU A 125 9.96 -18.23 12.86
CA LEU A 125 9.50 -17.98 14.22
C LEU A 125 8.67 -19.19 14.72
N PRO A 126 9.00 -19.77 15.89
CA PRO A 126 8.26 -20.91 16.45
C PRO A 126 6.76 -20.61 16.63
#